data_AF-A0A1C4N1E0-F1
#
_entry.id   AF-A0A1C4N1E0-F1
#
_cell.length_a   1.000
_cell.length_b   1.000
_cell.length_c   1.000
_cell.angle_alpha   90.00
_cell.angle_beta   90.00
_cell.angle_gamma   90.00
#
_symmetry.space_group_name_H-M   'P 1'
#
loop_
_entity.id
_entity.type
_entity.pdbx_description
1 polymer ?
#
loop_
_entity_poly.entity_id
_entity_poly.type
_entity_poly.pdbx_seq_one_letter_code
_entity_poly.pdbx_strand_id
1 'polypeptide(L)'
;GAVLMLTTDAGPDRAAAAVAVPAVVFGAFVPMLSFSLSGLRLPPLPTNADQLQEGIEPYPSGEITARTTATDRWMTGLYAAVGVICAACLAGLAHHPRTPQLLTGGLLALVLLLHGRNLGNAWQRLALVLPGAFGAVLLFVCAARRHGADGQLGAVAALLAVAVAVTVVSWTVPGRRLLPHWGRAGDLVQSAAAIGVLPSVLWVLDVYSDLRGIKG
;
A
#
# COMPACT_ATOMS: atom_id res chain seq x y z
N GLY A 1 -7.48 3.17 15.63
CA GLY A 1 -7.65 4.62 15.46
C GLY A 1 -8.29 5.21 16.70
N ALA A 2 -9.63 5.33 16.71
CA ALA A 2 -10.39 5.92 17.82
C ALA A 2 -10.09 5.28 19.19
N VAL A 3 -10.04 3.94 19.29
CA VAL A 3 -9.70 3.26 20.56
C VAL A 3 -8.31 3.65 21.05
N LEU A 4 -7.29 3.67 20.19
CA LEU A 4 -5.94 4.10 20.57
C LEU A 4 -5.95 5.55 21.07
N MET A 5 -6.62 6.46 20.36
CA MET A 5 -6.72 7.87 20.79
C MET A 5 -7.42 8.01 22.14
N LEU A 6 -8.45 7.20 22.40
CA LEU A 6 -9.18 7.18 23.67
C LEU A 6 -8.39 6.52 24.81
N THR A 7 -7.52 5.54 24.52
CA THR A 7 -6.78 4.79 25.55
C THR A 7 -5.39 5.33 25.83
N THR A 8 -4.74 6.01 24.87
CA THR A 8 -3.36 6.48 25.01
C THR A 8 -3.20 7.99 24.97
N ASP A 9 -4.29 8.77 24.85
CA ASP A 9 -4.29 10.23 24.69
C ASP A 9 -3.34 10.70 23.56
N ALA A 10 -3.11 9.81 22.59
CA ALA A 10 -2.16 10.03 21.52
C ALA A 10 -2.77 10.95 20.46
N GLY A 11 -1.97 11.94 20.02
CA GLY A 11 -2.32 12.80 18.90
C GLY A 11 -2.69 12.02 17.64
N PRO A 12 -3.51 12.62 16.75
CA PRO A 12 -4.02 11.97 15.53
C PRO A 12 -2.91 11.44 14.60
N ASP A 13 -1.72 12.04 14.65
CA ASP A 13 -0.54 11.64 13.87
C ASP A 13 0.09 10.34 14.38
N ARG A 14 0.28 10.19 15.70
CA ARG A 14 0.84 8.98 16.31
C ARG A 14 -0.11 7.79 16.16
N ALA A 15 -1.41 8.01 16.36
CA ALA A 15 -2.42 6.98 16.17
C ALA A 15 -2.49 6.52 14.71
N ALA A 16 -2.37 7.45 13.75
CA ALA A 16 -2.37 7.13 12.33
C ALA A 16 -1.10 6.36 11.90
N ALA A 17 0.08 6.74 12.40
CA ALA A 17 1.33 6.01 12.13
C ALA A 17 1.28 4.58 12.68
N ALA A 18 0.73 4.38 13.87
CA ALA A 18 0.57 3.05 14.47
C ALA A 18 -0.40 2.15 13.68
N VAL A 19 -1.45 2.71 13.08
CA VAL A 19 -2.42 1.97 12.26
C VAL A 19 -1.92 1.70 10.84
N ALA A 20 -1.02 2.53 10.31
CA ALA A 20 -0.47 2.37 8.97
C ALA A 20 0.29 1.04 8.78
N VAL A 21 1.10 0.62 9.76
CA VAL A 21 1.85 -0.64 9.70
C VAL A 21 0.94 -1.86 9.56
N PRO A 22 -0.03 -2.12 10.47
CA PRO A 22 -0.92 -3.26 10.34
C PRO A 22 -1.81 -3.18 9.09
N ALA A 23 -2.19 -1.98 8.63
CA ALA A 23 -2.94 -1.83 7.38
C ALA A 23 -2.14 -2.29 6.15
N VAL A 24 -0.86 -1.92 6.06
CA VAL A 24 0.04 -2.38 4.98
C VAL A 24 0.28 -3.88 5.06
N VAL A 25 0.55 -4.40 6.26
CA VAL A 25 0.73 -5.85 6.48
C VAL A 25 -0.53 -6.61 6.06
N PHE A 26 -1.70 -6.17 6.49
CA PHE A 26 -2.97 -6.77 6.10
C PHE A 26 -3.19 -6.74 4.59
N GLY A 27 -2.82 -5.65 3.92
CA GLY A 27 -2.80 -5.51 2.46
C GLY A 27 -2.02 -6.62 1.75
N ALA A 28 -0.88 -7.04 2.31
CA ALA A 28 -0.06 -8.13 1.76
C ALA A 28 -0.72 -9.51 1.91
N PHE A 29 -1.57 -9.70 2.93
CA PHE A 29 -2.29 -10.96 3.18
C PHE A 29 -3.66 -11.04 2.48
N VAL A 30 -4.12 -9.97 1.81
CA VAL A 30 -5.41 -9.94 1.10
C VAL A 30 -5.59 -11.12 0.12
N PRO A 31 -4.59 -11.52 -0.69
CA PRO A 31 -4.76 -12.64 -1.61
C PRO A 31 -5.02 -13.96 -0.89
N MET A 32 -4.28 -14.24 0.17
CA MET A 32 -4.42 -15.46 0.97
C MET A 32 -5.77 -15.51 1.70
N LEU A 33 -6.19 -14.38 2.28
CA LEU A 33 -7.50 -14.26 2.94
C LEU A 33 -8.64 -14.44 1.95
N SER A 34 -8.56 -13.80 0.77
CA SER A 34 -9.60 -13.92 -0.26
C SER A 34 -9.72 -15.35 -0.78
N PHE A 35 -8.58 -16.02 -0.97
CA PHE A 35 -8.55 -17.42 -1.38
C PHE A 35 -9.20 -18.32 -0.33
N SER A 36 -8.83 -18.14 0.95
CA SER A 36 -9.43 -18.87 2.08
C SER A 36 -10.94 -18.62 2.21
N LEU A 37 -11.39 -17.36 2.11
CA LEU A 37 -12.80 -16.97 2.20
C LEU A 37 -13.64 -17.46 1.01
N SER A 38 -13.03 -17.63 -0.16
CA SER A 38 -13.70 -18.21 -1.34
C SER A 38 -13.89 -19.73 -1.28
N GLY A 39 -13.36 -20.38 -0.24
CA GLY A 39 -13.45 -21.83 -0.08
C GLY A 39 -12.64 -22.60 -1.12
N LEU A 40 -11.73 -21.94 -1.83
CA LEU A 40 -10.72 -22.59 -2.65
C LEU A 40 -9.68 -23.16 -1.69
N ARG A 41 -9.55 -24.49 -1.66
CA ARG A 41 -8.44 -25.17 -0.97
C ARG A 41 -7.44 -25.59 -2.03
N LEU A 42 -6.17 -25.24 -1.83
CA LEU A 42 -5.10 -25.82 -2.63
C LEU A 42 -5.11 -27.33 -2.38
N PRO A 43 -5.31 -28.17 -3.40
CA PRO A 43 -5.18 -29.61 -3.23
C PRO A 43 -3.76 -29.92 -2.71
N PRO A 44 -3.61 -30.91 -1.81
CA PRO A 44 -2.29 -31.27 -1.30
C PRO A 44 -1.37 -31.62 -2.47
N LEU A 45 -0.12 -31.15 -2.42
CA LEU A 45 0.85 -31.49 -3.46
C LEU A 45 1.07 -33.01 -3.45
N PRO A 46 0.99 -33.68 -4.61
CA PRO A 46 1.21 -35.12 -4.69
C PRO A 46 2.64 -35.41 -4.25
N THR A 47 2.78 -36.24 -3.23
CA THR A 47 4.08 -36.67 -2.68
C THR A 47 4.61 -37.92 -3.36
N ASN A 48 3.79 -38.62 -4.15
CA ASN A 48 4.14 -39.85 -4.87
C ASN A 48 3.61 -39.86 -6.31
N ALA A 49 4.26 -40.61 -7.20
CA ALA A 49 3.90 -40.72 -8.62
C ALA A 49 2.50 -41.33 -8.85
N ASP A 50 2.06 -42.21 -7.96
CA ASP A 50 0.72 -42.83 -8.04
C ASP A 50 -0.39 -41.80 -7.74
N GLN A 51 -0.11 -40.77 -6.94
CA GLN A 51 -1.05 -39.67 -6.64
C GLN A 51 -1.18 -38.65 -7.78
N LEU A 52 -0.31 -38.68 -8.80
CA LEU A 52 -0.49 -37.89 -10.02
C LEU A 52 -1.67 -38.41 -10.86
N GLN A 53 -2.13 -39.64 -10.60
CA GLN A 53 -3.27 -40.24 -11.27
C GLN A 53 -4.60 -40.08 -10.51
N GLU A 54 -4.55 -39.57 -9.26
CA GLU A 54 -5.75 -39.28 -8.46
C GLU A 54 -6.28 -37.87 -8.79
N GLY A 55 -7.60 -37.73 -9.01
CA GLY A 55 -8.22 -36.42 -9.28
C GLY A 55 -8.11 -35.91 -10.73
N ILE A 56 -7.89 -36.79 -11.71
CA ILE A 56 -7.91 -36.45 -13.16
C ILE A 56 -9.34 -36.18 -13.66
N GLU A 57 -10.37 -36.52 -12.87
CA GLU A 57 -11.75 -36.26 -13.23
C GLU A 57 -11.97 -34.73 -13.37
N PRO A 58 -12.48 -34.24 -14.53
CA PRO A 58 -12.69 -32.82 -14.73
C PRO A 58 -13.64 -32.28 -13.66
N TYR A 59 -13.13 -31.41 -12.79
CA TYR A 59 -13.99 -30.71 -11.84
C TYR A 59 -15.11 -29.98 -12.62
N PRO A 60 -16.36 -30.02 -12.14
CA PRO A 60 -17.46 -29.31 -12.80
C PRO A 60 -17.11 -27.82 -12.91
N SER A 61 -16.88 -27.37 -14.14
CA SER A 61 -16.32 -26.06 -14.49
C SER A 61 -17.15 -24.88 -13.98
N GLY A 62 -18.46 -25.09 -13.78
CA GLY A 62 -19.38 -24.09 -13.23
C GLY A 62 -19.08 -23.71 -11.78
N GLU A 63 -18.75 -24.69 -10.92
CA GLU A 63 -18.47 -24.42 -9.50
C GLU A 63 -17.12 -23.72 -9.30
N ILE A 64 -16.11 -24.07 -10.10
CA ILE A 64 -14.81 -23.38 -10.07
C ILE A 64 -14.99 -21.93 -10.51
N THR A 65 -15.71 -21.68 -11.61
CA THR A 65 -15.97 -20.33 -12.10
C THR A 65 -16.72 -19.47 -11.08
N ALA A 66 -17.71 -20.04 -10.40
CA ALA A 66 -18.44 -19.36 -9.32
C ALA A 66 -17.53 -19.04 -8.11
N ARG A 67 -16.64 -19.96 -7.71
CA ARG A 67 -15.69 -19.71 -6.61
C ARG A 67 -14.63 -18.68 -6.98
N THR A 68 -14.09 -18.71 -8.20
CA THR A 68 -13.11 -17.72 -8.69
C THR A 68 -13.70 -16.32 -8.76
N THR A 69 -14.94 -16.17 -9.23
CA THR A 69 -15.64 -14.87 -9.24
C THR A 69 -15.94 -14.35 -7.84
N ALA A 70 -16.25 -15.24 -6.88
CA ALA A 70 -16.37 -14.87 -5.47
C ALA A 70 -15.03 -14.40 -4.89
N THR A 71 -13.91 -15.07 -5.20
CA THR A 71 -12.56 -14.65 -4.78
C THR A 71 -12.23 -13.24 -5.27
N ASP A 72 -12.50 -12.91 -6.53
CA ASP A 72 -12.20 -11.59 -7.10
C ASP A 72 -13.02 -10.47 -6.43
N ARG A 73 -14.28 -10.75 -6.06
CA ARG A 73 -15.12 -9.82 -5.29
C ARG A 73 -14.59 -9.59 -3.87
N TRP A 74 -14.18 -10.65 -3.17
CA TRP A 74 -13.56 -10.54 -1.84
C TRP A 74 -12.25 -9.75 -1.88
N MET A 75 -11.38 -10.03 -2.87
CA MET A 75 -10.13 -9.27 -3.07
C MET A 75 -10.42 -7.79 -3.27
N THR A 76 -11.39 -7.46 -4.12
CA THR A 76 -11.74 -6.05 -4.41
C THR A 76 -12.26 -5.34 -3.17
N GLY A 77 -13.15 -5.96 -2.40
CA GLY A 77 -13.66 -5.39 -1.15
C GLY A 77 -12.57 -5.19 -0.09
N LEU A 78 -11.68 -6.17 0.08
CA LEU A 78 -10.58 -6.09 1.04
C LEU A 78 -9.56 -5.02 0.64
N TYR A 79 -9.20 -4.92 -0.64
CA TYR A 79 -8.32 -3.85 -1.12
C TYR A 79 -8.95 -2.46 -1.00
N ALA A 80 -10.26 -2.33 -1.22
CA ALA A 80 -10.98 -1.08 -0.99
C ALA A 80 -10.94 -0.68 0.50
N ALA A 81 -11.19 -1.63 1.40
CA ALA A 81 -11.11 -1.38 2.85
C ALA A 81 -9.70 -0.94 3.28
N VAL A 82 -8.66 -1.63 2.82
CA VAL A 82 -7.26 -1.26 3.07
C VAL A 82 -6.97 0.14 2.52
N GLY A 83 -7.42 0.42 1.29
CA GLY A 83 -7.27 1.74 0.66
C GLY A 83 -7.88 2.86 1.49
N VAL A 84 -9.10 2.68 2.00
CA VAL A 84 -9.79 3.66 2.85
C VAL A 84 -9.05 3.86 4.18
N ILE A 85 -8.62 2.78 4.83
CA ILE A 85 -7.86 2.86 6.10
C ILE A 85 -6.55 3.61 5.88
N CYS A 86 -5.83 3.30 4.80
CA CYS A 86 -4.58 3.99 4.45
C CYS A 86 -4.81 5.46 4.12
N ALA A 87 -5.89 5.81 3.41
CA ALA A 87 -6.26 7.21 3.16
C ALA A 87 -6.52 7.98 4.48
N ALA A 88 -7.23 7.36 5.42
CA ALA A 88 -7.45 7.93 6.74
C ALA A 88 -6.15 8.10 7.53
N CYS A 89 -5.23 7.13 7.45
CA CYS A 89 -3.91 7.26 8.06
C CYS A 89 -3.12 8.42 7.44
N LEU A 90 -3.08 8.53 6.11
CA LEU A 90 -2.41 9.63 5.40
C LEU A 90 -2.98 11.00 5.79
N ALA A 91 -4.30 11.11 5.96
CA ALA A 91 -4.95 12.32 6.46
C ALA A 91 -4.54 12.64 7.90
N GLY A 92 -4.47 11.63 8.78
CA GLY A 92 -4.00 11.80 10.16
C GLY A 92 -2.54 12.27 10.24
N LEU A 93 -1.65 11.70 9.42
CA LEU A 93 -0.24 12.15 9.34
C LEU A 93 -0.11 13.57 8.78
N ALA A 94 -1.01 13.98 7.87
CA ALA A 94 -1.00 15.32 7.29
C ALA A 94 -1.48 16.41 8.26
N HIS A 95 -2.09 16.05 9.39
CA HIS A 95 -2.67 17.01 10.34
C HIS A 95 -1.60 17.85 11.05
N HIS A 96 -0.47 17.25 11.40
CA HIS A 96 0.70 17.94 11.97
C HIS A 96 1.96 17.52 11.20
N PRO A 97 2.21 18.14 10.02
CA PRO A 97 3.24 17.70 9.10
C PRO A 97 4.64 18.11 9.60
N ARG A 98 5.23 17.32 10.49
CA ARG A 98 6.67 17.38 10.76
C ARG A 98 7.41 16.42 9.84
N THR A 99 8.74 16.51 9.86
CA THR A 99 9.61 15.69 9.01
C THR A 99 9.34 14.18 9.10
N PRO A 100 9.17 13.57 10.30
CA PRO A 100 8.87 12.14 10.38
C PRO A 100 7.49 11.77 9.83
N GLN A 101 6.47 12.62 10.00
CA GLN A 101 5.12 12.38 9.44
C GLN A 101 5.14 12.45 7.91
N LEU A 102 5.82 13.45 7.33
CA LEU A 102 5.95 13.59 5.88
C LEU A 102 6.70 12.40 5.25
N LEU A 103 7.78 11.95 5.90
CA LEU A 103 8.56 10.81 5.44
C LEU A 103 7.76 9.49 5.52
N THR A 104 7.11 9.24 6.65
CA THR A 104 6.27 8.05 6.85
C THR A 104 5.10 8.02 5.87
N GLY A 105 4.43 9.15 5.69
CA GLY A 105 3.33 9.28 4.74
C GLY A 105 3.79 9.13 3.29
N GLY A 106 4.96 9.65 2.94
CA GLY A 106 5.56 9.48 1.61
C GLY A 106 5.90 8.03 1.30
N LEU A 107 6.50 7.30 2.25
CA LEU A 107 6.77 5.86 2.12
C LEU A 107 5.47 5.06 1.98
N LEU A 108 4.45 5.37 2.79
CA LEU A 108 3.14 4.70 2.71
C LEU A 108 2.47 4.93 1.35
N ALA A 109 2.47 6.17 0.85
CA ALA A 109 1.94 6.50 -0.47
C ALA A 109 2.71 5.76 -1.57
N LEU A 110 4.04 5.70 -1.48
CA LEU A 110 4.88 4.96 -2.44
C LEU A 110 4.54 3.46 -2.46
N VAL A 111 4.40 2.84 -1.28
CA VAL A 111 4.03 1.42 -1.16
C VAL A 111 2.68 1.16 -1.82
N LEU A 112 1.66 2.00 -1.58
CA LEU A 112 0.33 1.86 -2.19
C LEU A 112 0.36 1.97 -3.71
N LEU A 113 1.10 2.96 -4.23
CA LEU A 113 1.23 3.19 -5.67
C LEU A 113 1.98 2.05 -6.36
N LEU A 114 3.03 1.52 -5.73
CA LEU A 114 3.80 0.38 -6.27
C LEU A 114 3.02 -0.93 -6.18
N HIS A 115 2.26 -1.15 -5.10
CA HIS A 115 1.43 -2.35 -4.95
C HIS A 115 0.35 -2.45 -6.03
N GLY A 116 -0.18 -1.30 -6.49
CA GLY A 116 -1.07 -1.21 -7.64
C GLY A 116 -0.46 -1.69 -8.98
N ARG A 117 0.84 -2.00 -9.06
CA ARG A 117 1.45 -2.61 -10.24
C ARG A 117 1.32 -4.13 -10.27
N ASN A 118 1.25 -4.77 -9.10
CA ASN A 118 1.16 -6.23 -8.99
C ASN A 118 -0.28 -6.77 -9.14
N LEU A 119 -1.27 -5.89 -9.17
CA LEU A 119 -2.68 -6.28 -9.27
C LEU A 119 -3.10 -6.38 -10.74
N GLY A 120 -3.68 -7.52 -11.12
CA GLY A 120 -4.17 -7.76 -12.48
C GLY A 120 -5.47 -7.01 -12.83
N ASN A 121 -6.31 -6.72 -11.83
CA ASN A 121 -7.63 -6.11 -12.03
C ASN A 121 -7.59 -4.58 -11.89
N ALA A 122 -8.11 -3.86 -12.89
CA ALA A 122 -8.14 -2.39 -12.90
C ALA A 122 -8.85 -1.78 -11.67
N TRP A 123 -9.91 -2.42 -11.17
CA TRP A 123 -10.64 -1.93 -9.99
C TRP A 123 -9.83 -2.08 -8.70
N GLN A 124 -9.14 -3.20 -8.52
CA GLN A 124 -8.24 -3.41 -7.38
C GLN A 124 -7.06 -2.45 -7.43
N ARG A 125 -6.53 -2.17 -8.63
CA ARG A 125 -5.49 -1.14 -8.82
C ARG A 125 -5.99 0.23 -8.39
N LEU A 126 -7.16 0.66 -8.86
CA LEU A 126 -7.73 1.95 -8.50
C LEU A 126 -7.97 2.07 -6.99
N ALA A 127 -8.39 1.00 -6.33
CA ALA A 127 -8.65 0.97 -4.88
C ALA A 127 -7.41 1.32 -4.03
N LEU A 128 -6.19 1.06 -4.53
CA LEU A 128 -4.94 1.42 -3.82
C LEU A 128 -4.26 2.66 -4.39
N VAL A 129 -4.31 2.84 -5.72
CA VAL A 129 -3.67 3.98 -6.40
C VAL A 129 -4.35 5.29 -6.03
N LEU A 130 -5.68 5.33 -5.93
CA LEU A 130 -6.42 6.55 -5.57
C LEU A 130 -6.06 7.04 -4.15
N PRO A 131 -6.11 6.21 -3.09
CA PRO A 131 -5.61 6.59 -1.77
C PRO A 131 -4.15 7.02 -1.75
N GLY A 132 -3.27 6.30 -2.45
CA GLY A 132 -1.85 6.63 -2.52
C GLY A 132 -1.59 7.99 -3.18
N ALA A 133 -2.25 8.26 -4.31
CA ALA A 133 -2.18 9.54 -5.01
C ALA A 133 -2.77 10.68 -4.16
N PHE A 134 -3.92 10.46 -3.54
CA PHE A 134 -4.54 11.41 -2.62
C PHE A 134 -3.59 11.76 -1.47
N GLY A 135 -3.01 10.77 -0.81
CA GLY A 135 -2.05 10.96 0.26
C GLY A 135 -0.79 11.71 -0.17
N ALA A 136 -0.23 11.35 -1.33
CA ALA A 136 0.95 12.02 -1.88
C ALA A 136 0.67 13.51 -2.13
N VAL A 137 -0.46 13.83 -2.78
CA VAL A 137 -0.86 15.22 -3.04
C VAL A 137 -1.11 15.97 -1.73
N LEU A 138 -1.81 15.36 -0.78
CA LEU A 138 -2.12 15.98 0.52
C LEU A 138 -0.86 16.33 1.30
N LEU A 139 0.07 15.37 1.46
CA LEU A 139 1.33 15.56 2.17
C LEU A 139 2.20 16.61 1.49
N PHE A 140 2.21 16.60 0.17
CA PHE A 140 2.95 17.55 -0.63
C PHE A 140 2.42 18.98 -0.48
N VAL A 141 1.09 19.17 -0.49
CA VAL A 141 0.46 20.47 -0.20
C VAL A 141 0.79 20.93 1.23
N CYS A 142 0.74 20.02 2.21
CA CYS A 142 1.12 20.33 3.59
C CYS A 142 2.60 20.74 3.71
N ALA A 143 3.51 20.04 3.02
CA ALA A 143 4.92 20.38 2.98
C ALA A 143 5.16 21.75 2.31
N ALA A 144 4.48 22.01 1.19
CA ALA A 144 4.56 23.28 0.46
C ALA A 144 4.16 24.47 1.33
N ARG A 145 3.03 24.35 2.05
CA ARG A 145 2.53 25.38 2.97
C ARG A 145 3.52 25.69 4.10
N ARG A 146 4.29 24.70 4.55
CA ARG A 146 5.30 24.88 5.60
C ARG A 146 6.48 25.73 5.15
N HIS A 147 6.79 25.75 3.85
CA HIS A 147 7.92 26.49 3.27
C HIS A 147 7.54 27.86 2.68
N GLY A 148 6.30 28.33 2.84
CA GLY A 148 5.86 29.64 2.35
C GLY A 148 5.71 29.73 0.82
N ALA A 149 5.85 30.94 0.26
CA ALA A 149 5.61 31.19 -1.17
C ALA A 149 6.56 30.42 -2.10
N ASP A 150 7.83 30.27 -1.73
CA ASP A 150 8.82 29.50 -2.50
C ASP A 150 8.50 28.00 -2.49
N GLY A 151 7.98 27.50 -1.37
CA GLY A 151 7.47 26.13 -1.24
C GLY A 151 6.26 25.85 -2.13
N GLN A 152 5.38 26.84 -2.31
CA GLN A 152 4.21 26.71 -3.18
C GLN A 152 4.59 26.67 -4.68
N LEU A 153 5.57 27.48 -5.10
CA LEU A 153 6.10 27.44 -6.46
C LEU A 153 6.80 26.12 -6.76
N GLY A 154 7.66 25.65 -5.85
CA GLY A 154 8.28 24.33 -5.94
C GLY A 154 7.23 23.22 -5.95
N ALA A 155 6.13 23.41 -5.24
CA ALA A 155 5.04 22.45 -5.21
C ALA A 155 4.31 22.36 -6.56
N VAL A 156 3.90 23.49 -7.13
CA VAL A 156 3.28 23.51 -8.46
C VAL A 156 4.22 22.91 -9.51
N ALA A 157 5.51 23.21 -9.44
CA ALA A 157 6.51 22.64 -10.34
C ALA A 157 6.64 21.12 -10.20
N ALA A 158 6.69 20.57 -8.98
CA ALA A 158 6.77 19.12 -8.80
C ALA A 158 5.44 18.40 -9.13
N LEU A 159 4.28 19.00 -8.88
CA LEU A 159 2.98 18.48 -9.34
C LEU A 159 2.92 18.42 -10.87
N LEU A 160 3.37 19.48 -11.55
CA LEU A 160 3.50 19.50 -13.01
C LEU A 160 4.49 18.44 -13.49
N ALA A 161 5.64 18.28 -12.83
CA ALA A 161 6.62 17.26 -13.18
C ALA A 161 6.06 15.83 -13.02
N VAL A 162 5.32 15.57 -11.94
CA VAL A 162 4.63 14.29 -11.72
C VAL A 162 3.54 14.08 -12.77
N ALA A 163 2.74 15.09 -13.08
CA ALA A 163 1.73 15.01 -14.13
C ALA A 163 2.37 14.67 -15.48
N VAL A 164 3.44 15.37 -15.86
CA VAL A 164 4.21 15.09 -17.07
C VAL A 164 4.79 13.68 -17.04
N ALA A 165 5.39 13.24 -15.94
CA ALA A 165 5.94 11.90 -15.80
C ALA A 165 4.84 10.82 -15.97
N VAL A 166 3.67 11.02 -15.35
CA VAL A 166 2.53 10.13 -15.51
C VAL A 166 2.04 10.12 -16.96
N THR A 167 1.93 11.28 -17.62
CA THR A 167 1.56 11.36 -19.03
C THR A 167 2.56 10.62 -19.90
N VAL A 168 3.87 10.85 -19.72
CA VAL A 168 4.94 10.17 -20.47
C VAL A 168 4.91 8.66 -20.24
N VAL A 169 4.77 8.20 -19.00
CA VAL A 169 4.66 6.77 -18.68
C VAL A 169 3.39 6.17 -19.29
N SER A 170 2.25 6.87 -19.21
CA SER A 170 0.99 6.40 -19.78
C SER A 170 1.02 6.29 -21.31
N TRP A 171 1.86 7.10 -21.97
CA TRP A 171 2.06 7.08 -23.42
C TRP A 171 3.11 6.07 -23.88
N THR A 172 4.12 5.80 -23.06
CA THR A 172 5.27 4.94 -23.43
C THR A 172 5.08 3.47 -23.08
N VAL A 173 4.24 3.15 -22.09
CA VAL A 173 4.03 1.79 -21.57
C VAL A 173 3.03 0.92 -22.35
N PRO A 174 2.00 1.43 -23.08
CA PRO A 174 1.06 0.54 -23.78
C PRO A 174 1.78 -0.30 -24.84
N GLY A 175 1.74 -1.62 -24.69
CA GLY A 175 2.21 -2.58 -25.70
C GLY A 175 3.71 -2.84 -25.77
N ARG A 176 4.54 -2.21 -24.92
CA ARG A 176 5.99 -2.50 -24.87
C ARG A 176 6.32 -3.46 -23.72
N ARG A 177 6.96 -4.59 -24.06
CA ARG A 177 7.58 -5.48 -23.08
C ARG A 177 8.70 -4.69 -22.37
N LEU A 178 8.38 -4.14 -21.20
CA LEU A 178 9.35 -3.44 -20.35
C LEU A 178 10.54 -4.37 -20.12
N LEU A 179 11.76 -3.86 -20.30
CA LEU A 179 12.96 -4.66 -20.08
C LEU A 179 12.95 -5.22 -18.64
N PRO A 180 13.38 -6.48 -18.41
CA PRO A 180 13.27 -7.17 -17.12
C PRO A 180 13.83 -6.38 -15.92
N HIS A 181 14.80 -5.51 -16.17
CA HIS A 181 15.47 -4.70 -15.15
C HIS A 181 14.55 -3.65 -14.50
N TRP A 182 13.60 -3.09 -15.25
CA TRP A 182 12.67 -2.07 -14.73
C TRP A 182 11.60 -2.66 -13.82
N GLY A 183 11.16 -3.89 -14.09
CA GLY A 183 10.28 -4.64 -13.19
C GLY A 183 10.98 -4.88 -11.86
N ARG A 184 12.19 -5.45 -11.90
CA ARG A 184 13.00 -5.73 -10.71
C ARG A 184 13.34 -4.48 -9.90
N ALA A 185 13.66 -3.36 -10.56
CA ALA A 185 13.89 -2.10 -9.86
C ALA A 185 12.65 -1.64 -9.08
N GLY A 186 11.45 -1.78 -9.65
CA GLY A 186 10.19 -1.51 -8.95
C GLY A 186 9.99 -2.39 -7.72
N ASP A 187 10.28 -3.69 -7.83
CA ASP A 187 10.15 -4.63 -6.71
C ASP A 187 11.13 -4.30 -5.58
N LEU A 188 12.37 -3.91 -5.92
CA LEU A 188 13.39 -3.49 -4.96
C LEU A 188 12.97 -2.21 -4.25
N VAL A 189 12.48 -1.21 -4.98
CA VAL A 189 11.99 0.05 -4.41
C VAL A 189 10.79 -0.21 -3.50
N GLN A 190 9.87 -1.08 -3.89
CA GLN A 190 8.72 -1.44 -3.06
C GLN A 190 9.15 -2.14 -1.77
N SER A 191 10.09 -3.09 -1.86
CA SER A 191 10.61 -3.80 -0.70
C SER A 191 11.36 -2.86 0.25
N ALA A 192 12.23 -1.98 -0.30
CA ALA A 192 12.95 -0.98 0.47
C ALA A 192 11.99 0.01 1.16
N ALA A 193 10.95 0.45 0.46
CA ALA A 193 9.94 1.33 1.04
C ALA A 193 9.15 0.65 2.15
N ALA A 194 8.72 -0.59 1.95
CA ALA A 194 8.03 -1.38 2.98
C ALA A 194 8.90 -1.59 4.23
N ILE A 195 10.19 -1.90 4.06
CA ILE A 195 11.15 -2.02 5.17
C ILE A 195 11.33 -0.67 5.87
N GLY A 196 11.40 0.43 5.11
CA GLY A 196 11.57 1.79 5.64
C GLY A 196 10.38 2.33 6.43
N VAL A 197 9.17 1.79 6.23
CA VAL A 197 7.98 2.20 6.99
C VAL A 197 8.17 1.94 8.48
N LEU A 198 8.72 0.79 8.88
CA LEU A 198 8.93 0.43 10.29
C LEU A 198 9.78 1.46 11.07
N PRO A 199 11.03 1.78 10.68
CA PRO A 199 11.83 2.76 11.38
C PRO A 199 11.20 4.17 11.32
N SER A 200 10.51 4.52 10.22
CA SER A 200 9.84 5.82 10.13
C SER A 200 8.69 5.97 11.14
N VAL A 201 7.92 4.91 11.38
CA VAL A 201 6.84 4.89 12.37
C VAL A 201 7.40 4.99 13.80
N LEU A 202 8.50 4.30 14.09
CA LEU A 202 9.20 4.44 15.38
C LEU A 202 9.66 5.88 15.62
N TRP A 203 10.02 6.60 14.56
CA TRP A 203 10.38 8.01 14.66
C TRP A 203 9.16 8.90 14.94
N VAL A 204 8.01 8.65 14.29
CA VAL A 204 6.77 9.40 14.59
C VAL A 204 6.32 9.17 16.04
N LEU A 205 6.58 7.98 16.59
CA LEU A 205 6.27 7.64 17.97
C LEU A 205 7.29 8.18 18.99
N ASP A 206 8.28 8.97 18.56
CA ASP A 206 9.33 9.54 19.40
C ASP A 206 10.24 8.52 20.13
N VAL A 207 10.21 7.24 19.74
CA VAL A 207 11.00 6.16 20.39
C VAL A 207 12.50 6.45 20.37
N TYR A 208 13.02 7.03 19.28
CA TYR A 208 14.44 7.41 19.20
C TYR A 208 14.82 8.52 20.18
N SER A 209 13.90 9.44 20.46
CA SER A 209 14.10 10.53 21.42
C SER A 209 14.14 9.97 22.84
N ASP A 210 13.21 9.06 23.18
CA ASP A 210 13.15 8.40 24.48
C ASP A 210 14.42 7.56 24.75
N LEU A 211 14.86 6.77 23.76
CA LEU A 211 16.09 5.97 23.87
C LEU A 211 17.35 6.82 24.04
N ARG A 212 17.38 8.03 23.46
CA ARG A 212 18.48 8.98 23.64
C ARG A 212 18.43 9.63 25.02
N GLY A 213 17.24 9.90 25.55
CA GLY A 213 17.03 10.46 26.89
C GLY A 213 17.41 9.52 28.03
N ILE A 214 17.35 8.19 27.82
CA ILE A 214 17.75 7.19 28.83
C ILE A 214 19.28 7.10 28.98
N LYS A 215 20.06 7.49 27.96
CA LYS A 215 21.53 7.46 27.97
C LYS A 215 22.19 8.82 28.23
N GLY A 216 21.39 9.86 28.49
CA GLY A 216 21.83 11.23 28.79
C GLY A 216 21.65 11.58 30.26
#